data_AF-A0A2T8IJQ4-F1
#
_entry.id   AF-A0A2T8IJQ4-F1
#
_cell.length_a   1.000
_cell.length_b   1.000
_cell.length_c   1.000
_cell.angle_alpha   90.00
_cell.angle_beta   90.00
_cell.angle_gamma   90.00
#
_symmetry.space_group_name_H-M   'P 1'
#
loop_
_entity.id
_entity.type
_entity.pdbx_description
1 polymer ?
#
loop_
_entity_poly.entity_id
_entity_poly.type
_entity_poly.pdbx_seq_one_letter_code
_entity_poly.pdbx_strand_id
1 'polypeptide(L)'
;MQIDSDERLEEQPMMHGNGHGRVHPAASSSDFSGEMNQSVSAPSSDPSSSPLYSFHFEKPVPQQQPEQPPPPAAAQPSTYVVQVPKDKVFRVPPPENARLFEHYTRRAKRRSRCSCVRVCTCLLAAILALAVLLAAAAGVMYLVVRPRRPSYAVQALAVSGLAGVGNASAAPAAFSPGFDATVRADNPNGKIGVHYEGGRSHVSVSYDGVPLADGAWPALYQGPRNVTVFVAKAKGSGIRFSQGVRGQMAAAERLRSVPFDVDVEVPVRLQLGGVRTWAVPARARCTVAVDRLAADAKVVSSSCDVKVRFLSWRN
;
A
#
# COMPACT_ATOMS: atom_id res chain seq x y z
N MET A 1 -14.76 -40.72 83.00
CA MET A 1 -15.95 -40.80 82.13
C MET A 1 -15.42 -40.90 80.71
N GLN A 2 -15.72 -42.05 80.09
CA GLN A 2 -15.38 -42.60 78.76
C GLN A 2 -14.16 -42.04 77.96
N ILE A 3 -13.12 -42.83 77.59
CA ILE A 3 -13.07 -44.04 76.70
C ILE A 3 -13.41 -43.64 75.24
N ASP A 4 -12.42 -43.48 74.35
CA ASP A 4 -11.75 -44.51 73.50
C ASP A 4 -12.46 -44.66 72.15
N SER A 5 -11.71 -44.89 71.07
CA SER A 5 -12.15 -45.85 70.05
C SER A 5 -12.43 -45.32 68.63
N ASP A 6 -11.45 -45.35 67.72
CA ASP A 6 -11.49 -46.13 66.44
C ASP A 6 -10.71 -45.50 65.27
N GLU A 7 -9.42 -45.84 65.22
CA GLU A 7 -8.78 -46.74 64.24
C GLU A 7 -9.58 -47.13 62.97
N ARG A 8 -8.95 -47.09 61.77
CA ARG A 8 -8.45 -48.31 61.06
C ARG A 8 -8.42 -48.25 59.51
N LEU A 9 -7.18 -48.40 59.01
CA LEU A 9 -6.63 -49.13 57.85
C LEU A 9 -6.88 -48.77 56.36
N GLU A 10 -5.73 -48.53 55.71
CA GLU A 10 -5.10 -49.24 54.56
C GLU A 10 -5.93 -49.69 53.33
N GLU A 11 -5.46 -49.34 52.12
CA GLU A 11 -4.58 -50.21 51.31
C GLU A 11 -4.12 -49.52 50.00
N GLN A 12 -2.83 -49.67 49.66
CA GLN A 12 -2.30 -49.71 48.29
C GLN A 12 -2.24 -51.20 47.88
N PRO A 13 -2.36 -51.61 46.58
CA PRO A 13 -1.20 -51.58 45.69
C PRO A 13 -1.50 -51.54 44.16
N MET A 14 -0.42 -51.75 43.41
CA MET A 14 -0.14 -51.57 41.98
C MET A 14 -0.82 -52.52 40.97
N MET A 15 -0.63 -52.19 39.66
CA MET A 15 -0.09 -53.04 38.56
C MET A 15 -0.96 -53.40 37.33
N HIS A 16 -0.33 -53.26 36.14
CA HIS A 16 -0.49 -53.95 34.83
C HIS A 16 -1.84 -53.83 34.08
N GLY A 17 -1.95 -53.81 32.74
CA GLY A 17 -1.05 -54.06 31.61
C GLY A 17 -1.86 -54.57 30.40
N ASN A 18 -1.32 -54.39 29.19
CA ASN A 18 -1.68 -54.98 27.87
C ASN A 18 -2.94 -54.53 27.10
N GLY A 19 -2.72 -53.86 25.95
CA GLY A 19 -2.25 -54.52 24.72
C GLY A 19 -3.33 -55.02 23.75
N HIS A 20 -3.34 -54.52 22.52
CA HIS A 20 -2.93 -55.24 21.28
C HIS A 20 -3.53 -54.65 20.00
N GLY A 21 -2.66 -54.28 19.05
CA GLY A 21 -2.50 -55.12 17.85
C GLY A 21 -3.07 -54.63 16.51
N ARG A 22 -2.13 -54.16 15.67
CA ARG A 22 -1.73 -54.75 14.35
C ARG A 22 -2.30 -54.19 13.01
N VAL A 23 -1.32 -53.71 12.21
CA VAL A 23 -0.91 -54.16 10.85
C VAL A 23 -1.30 -53.30 9.62
N HIS A 24 -0.23 -52.87 8.90
CA HIS A 24 -0.10 -52.23 7.57
C HIS A 24 -0.46 -53.18 6.39
N PRO A 25 -0.15 -52.92 5.08
CA PRO A 25 0.24 -51.71 4.32
C PRO A 25 -0.52 -51.52 2.96
N ALA A 26 -0.24 -50.41 2.25
CA ALA A 26 0.23 -50.37 0.83
C ALA A 26 -0.32 -49.19 -0.03
N ALA A 27 0.64 -48.45 -0.59
CA ALA A 27 0.76 -47.92 -1.97
C ALA A 27 -0.21 -46.89 -2.61
N SER A 28 0.45 -45.80 -3.08
CA SER A 28 0.31 -45.09 -4.38
C SER A 28 -0.80 -44.05 -4.59
N SER A 29 -0.40 -42.77 -4.72
CA SER A 29 -0.35 -41.99 -5.98
C SER A 29 -0.25 -40.48 -5.66
N SER A 30 0.89 -39.86 -5.99
CA SER A 30 1.09 -38.81 -7.00
C SER A 30 0.45 -37.45 -6.68
N ASP A 31 1.29 -36.46 -6.30
CA ASP A 31 1.25 -35.16 -6.98
C ASP A 31 2.49 -34.30 -6.71
N PHE A 32 3.02 -33.77 -7.83
CA PHE A 32 3.39 -32.38 -8.03
C PHE A 32 4.44 -31.74 -7.11
N SER A 33 5.70 -31.72 -7.56
CA SER A 33 6.61 -30.55 -7.48
C SER A 33 7.89 -30.81 -8.28
N GLY A 34 8.15 -29.92 -9.25
CA GLY A 34 9.38 -29.87 -10.04
C GLY A 34 9.71 -28.41 -10.29
N GLU A 35 10.36 -27.79 -9.31
CA GLU A 35 10.92 -26.45 -9.37
C GLU A 35 12.34 -26.56 -9.96
N MET A 36 12.61 -25.86 -11.06
CA MET A 36 13.99 -25.72 -11.56
C MET A 36 14.22 -24.29 -12.03
N ASN A 37 15.00 -23.57 -11.21
CA ASN A 37 15.59 -22.29 -11.50
C ASN A 37 16.60 -22.41 -12.65
N GLN A 38 16.55 -21.47 -13.60
CA GLN A 38 17.76 -20.90 -14.18
C GLN A 38 17.51 -19.52 -14.77
N SER A 39 18.27 -18.57 -14.25
CA SER A 39 18.39 -17.16 -14.58
C SER A 39 19.32 -16.93 -15.76
N VAL A 40 18.91 -16.17 -16.79
CA VAL A 40 19.82 -15.44 -17.70
C VAL A 40 19.13 -14.17 -18.27
N SER A 41 19.69 -13.01 -17.90
CA SER A 41 19.93 -11.77 -18.66
C SER A 41 18.81 -11.03 -19.44
N ALA A 42 18.54 -9.79 -19.02
CA ALA A 42 18.04 -8.68 -19.85
C ALA A 42 19.20 -8.10 -20.72
N PRO A 43 18.99 -7.30 -21.81
CA PRO A 43 18.33 -5.99 -21.73
C PRO A 43 17.49 -5.52 -22.96
N SER A 44 16.73 -4.45 -22.71
CA SER A 44 16.15 -3.40 -23.59
C SER A 44 16.40 -3.41 -25.11
N SER A 45 15.34 -3.20 -25.91
CA SER A 45 15.10 -2.01 -26.76
C SER A 45 13.94 -2.23 -27.76
N ASP A 46 13.08 -1.22 -27.92
CA ASP A 46 12.11 -1.09 -29.01
C ASP A 46 12.81 -1.19 -30.39
N PRO A 47 12.06 -1.52 -31.46
CA PRO A 47 11.86 -0.45 -32.44
C PRO A 47 10.52 -0.44 -33.19
N SER A 48 10.11 0.80 -33.44
CA SER A 48 9.23 1.27 -34.49
C SER A 48 9.80 1.03 -35.90
N SER A 49 8.90 0.94 -36.87
CA SER A 49 9.07 1.16 -38.32
C SER A 49 9.74 0.07 -39.16
N SER A 50 9.03 -0.38 -40.19
CA SER A 50 9.62 -1.09 -41.34
C SER A 50 9.35 -0.26 -42.61
N PRO A 51 10.36 0.00 -43.45
CA PRO A 51 10.23 0.80 -44.68
C PRO A 51 9.86 -0.04 -45.90
N LEU A 52 9.26 0.63 -46.89
CA LEU A 52 9.00 0.12 -48.24
C LEU A 52 10.29 0.14 -49.06
N TYR A 53 10.73 -1.02 -49.58
CA TYR A 53 11.73 -1.11 -50.63
C TYR A 53 11.04 -1.04 -52.00
N SER A 54 11.30 0.03 -52.75
CA SER A 54 11.01 0.13 -54.18
C SER A 54 12.16 -0.47 -54.98
N PHE A 55 11.86 -1.33 -55.95
CA PHE A 55 12.79 -1.68 -57.02
C PHE A 55 12.31 -1.04 -58.32
N HIS A 56 13.05 -0.02 -58.77
CA HIS A 56 13.01 0.48 -60.14
C HIS A 56 13.71 -0.52 -61.06
N PHE A 57 13.09 -0.82 -62.20
CA PHE A 57 13.81 -1.35 -63.35
C PHE A 57 13.52 -0.46 -64.54
N GLU A 58 14.53 0.29 -64.94
CA GLU A 58 14.53 1.09 -66.16
C GLU A 58 15.35 0.34 -67.21
N LYS A 59 14.82 0.20 -68.42
CA LYS A 59 15.62 -0.12 -69.62
C LYS A 59 14.92 0.36 -70.89
N PRO A 60 15.69 0.63 -71.97
CA PRO A 60 15.61 1.87 -72.74
C PRO A 60 15.14 1.63 -74.18
N VAL A 61 14.85 2.73 -74.87
CA VAL A 61 14.45 2.82 -76.29
C VAL A 61 15.57 2.37 -77.23
N PRO A 62 15.22 1.73 -78.38
CA PRO A 62 15.92 2.02 -79.63
C PRO A 62 15.00 2.43 -80.81
N GLN A 63 15.25 3.67 -81.26
CA GLN A 63 15.30 4.33 -82.59
C GLN A 63 14.51 3.85 -83.84
N GLN A 64 13.89 4.86 -84.50
CA GLN A 64 13.40 4.96 -85.90
C GLN A 64 14.57 4.93 -86.91
N GLN A 65 14.45 4.50 -88.18
CA GLN A 65 13.85 5.13 -89.40
C GLN A 65 14.29 4.25 -90.64
N PRO A 66 13.91 4.41 -91.94
CA PRO A 66 13.19 5.50 -92.60
C PRO A 66 12.04 5.13 -93.57
N GLU A 67 11.28 6.17 -93.88
CA GLU A 67 10.11 6.29 -94.74
C GLU A 67 10.52 6.83 -96.13
N GLN A 68 10.01 6.27 -97.23
CA GLN A 68 9.96 6.93 -98.55
C GLN A 68 9.04 6.18 -99.56
N PRO A 69 8.51 6.83 -100.61
CA PRO A 69 7.19 7.47 -100.67
C PRO A 69 6.20 6.74 -101.64
N PRO A 70 4.91 7.11 -101.69
CA PRO A 70 3.88 6.24 -102.28
C PRO A 70 3.69 6.46 -103.80
N PRO A 71 3.37 5.42 -104.58
CA PRO A 71 2.75 5.53 -105.89
C PRO A 71 1.26 5.11 -105.88
N PRO A 72 0.49 5.49 -106.91
CA PRO A 72 -0.92 5.85 -106.77
C PRO A 72 -1.92 4.70 -106.96
N ALA A 73 -3.12 4.97 -106.45
CA ALA A 73 -4.36 4.21 -106.39
C ALA A 73 -4.59 3.08 -107.43
N ALA A 74 -4.83 1.87 -106.91
CA ALA A 74 -5.69 0.85 -107.51
C ALA A 74 -6.39 0.01 -106.42
N ALA A 75 -7.60 -0.43 -106.74
CA ALA A 75 -8.61 -1.05 -105.88
C ALA A 75 -8.12 -2.11 -104.88
N GLN A 76 -8.71 -2.13 -103.66
CA GLN A 76 -9.13 -3.27 -102.80
C GLN A 76 -9.54 -2.75 -101.39
N PRO A 77 -10.35 -3.50 -100.61
CA PRO A 77 -11.41 -2.92 -99.77
C PRO A 77 -10.92 -2.27 -98.47
N SER A 78 -11.65 -1.21 -98.10
CA SER A 78 -11.45 -0.34 -96.93
C SER A 78 -11.30 -1.12 -95.61
N THR A 79 -10.06 -1.36 -95.20
CA THR A 79 -9.75 -1.87 -93.86
C THR A 79 -9.37 -0.67 -92.98
N TYR A 80 -10.29 -0.28 -92.10
CA TYR A 80 -10.13 0.86 -91.19
C TYR A 80 -9.31 0.42 -89.96
N VAL A 81 -8.11 0.96 -89.79
CA VAL A 81 -7.27 0.71 -88.61
C VAL A 81 -7.62 1.71 -87.51
N VAL A 82 -8.36 1.25 -86.50
CA VAL A 82 -8.66 2.04 -85.30
C VAL A 82 -7.46 2.00 -84.37
N GLN A 83 -6.76 3.13 -84.21
CA GLN A 83 -5.78 3.28 -83.13
C GLN A 83 -6.49 3.67 -81.84
N VAL A 84 -6.58 2.73 -80.90
CA VAL A 84 -7.16 2.97 -79.58
C VAL A 84 -6.07 3.56 -78.66
N PRO A 85 -6.25 4.78 -78.10
CA PRO A 85 -5.32 5.35 -77.13
C PRO A 85 -5.23 4.46 -75.89
N LYS A 86 -4.02 4.03 -75.51
CA LYS A 86 -3.77 3.15 -74.36
C LYS A 86 -4.26 3.72 -73.02
N ASP A 87 -4.50 5.03 -72.97
CA ASP A 87 -4.83 5.77 -71.76
C ASP A 87 -6.32 5.66 -71.37
N LYS A 88 -7.14 5.03 -72.23
CA LYS A 88 -8.57 4.76 -71.98
C LYS A 88 -8.91 3.28 -71.87
N VAL A 89 -7.98 2.45 -71.38
CA VAL A 89 -8.38 1.13 -70.88
C VAL A 89 -9.13 1.33 -69.57
N PHE A 90 -10.44 1.50 -69.65
CA PHE A 90 -11.31 1.21 -68.52
C PHE A 90 -11.12 -0.26 -68.19
N ARG A 91 -10.22 -0.56 -67.25
CA ARG A 91 -10.22 -1.84 -66.55
C ARG A 91 -11.51 -1.89 -65.74
N VAL A 92 -12.60 -2.22 -66.42
CA VAL A 92 -13.77 -2.77 -65.76
C VAL A 92 -13.23 -4.03 -65.09
N PRO A 93 -13.18 -4.10 -63.76
CA PRO A 93 -12.72 -5.32 -63.11
C PRO A 93 -13.59 -6.46 -63.66
N PRO A 94 -13.00 -7.62 -63.99
CA PRO A 94 -13.76 -8.80 -64.36
C PRO A 94 -14.96 -8.95 -63.42
N PRO A 95 -16.15 -9.32 -63.89
CA PRO A 95 -17.39 -9.27 -63.09
C PRO A 95 -17.28 -10.01 -61.75
N GLU A 96 -16.41 -11.02 -61.69
CA GLU A 96 -16.03 -11.73 -60.48
C GLU A 96 -15.27 -10.86 -59.47
N ASN A 97 -14.30 -10.06 -59.90
CA ASN A 97 -13.54 -9.12 -59.07
C ASN A 97 -14.37 -7.88 -58.67
N ALA A 98 -15.28 -7.44 -59.53
CA ALA A 98 -16.23 -6.37 -59.20
C ALA A 98 -17.14 -6.79 -58.03
N ARG A 99 -17.66 -8.04 -58.10
CA ARG A 99 -18.45 -8.63 -57.01
C ARG A 99 -17.63 -8.84 -55.75
N LEU A 100 -16.38 -9.27 -55.88
CA LEU A 100 -15.49 -9.45 -54.73
C LEU A 100 -15.18 -8.12 -54.04
N PHE A 101 -14.88 -7.07 -54.81
CA PHE A 101 -14.66 -5.72 -54.29
C PHE A 101 -15.91 -5.15 -53.62
N GLU A 102 -17.11 -5.35 -54.20
CA GLU A 102 -18.36 -4.99 -53.55
C GLU A 102 -18.62 -5.78 -52.26
N HIS A 103 -18.29 -7.07 -52.23
CA HIS A 103 -18.42 -7.89 -51.02
C HIS A 103 -17.46 -7.42 -49.93
N TYR A 104 -16.20 -7.14 -50.25
CA TYR A 104 -15.23 -6.64 -49.28
C TYR A 104 -15.55 -5.22 -48.80
N THR A 105 -15.99 -4.31 -49.68
CA THR A 105 -16.37 -2.94 -49.30
C THR A 105 -17.67 -2.90 -48.49
N ARG A 106 -18.66 -3.74 -48.79
CA ARG A 106 -19.87 -3.91 -47.95
C ARG A 106 -19.52 -4.48 -46.58
N ARG A 107 -18.61 -5.46 -46.50
CA ARG A 107 -18.13 -6.03 -45.24
C ARG A 107 -17.32 -5.01 -44.43
N ALA A 108 -16.48 -4.21 -45.08
CA ALA A 108 -15.73 -3.11 -44.46
C ALA A 108 -16.63 -1.99 -43.94
N LYS A 109 -17.66 -1.57 -44.70
CA LYS A 109 -18.67 -0.60 -44.24
C LYS A 109 -19.53 -1.12 -43.08
N ARG A 110 -19.84 -2.42 -43.04
CA ARG A 110 -20.52 -3.04 -41.88
C ARG A 110 -19.60 -3.14 -40.66
N ARG A 111 -18.30 -3.34 -40.86
CA ARG A 111 -17.29 -3.41 -39.78
C ARG A 111 -16.92 -2.02 -39.21
N SER A 112 -17.02 -0.94 -40.00
CA SER A 112 -16.80 0.43 -39.51
C SER A 112 -17.98 0.99 -38.69
N ARG A 113 -19.15 0.37 -38.76
CA ARG A 113 -20.31 0.62 -37.89
C ARG A 113 -20.48 -0.46 -36.82
N CYS A 114 -19.38 -0.99 -36.28
CA CYS A 114 -19.46 -1.80 -35.07
C CYS A 114 -20.08 -0.96 -33.95
N SER A 115 -21.36 -1.20 -33.67
CA SER A 115 -22.14 -0.66 -32.56
C SER A 115 -21.35 -0.68 -31.25
N CYS A 116 -20.47 -1.66 -31.09
CA CYS A 116 -19.56 -1.83 -29.98
C CYS A 116 -18.69 -0.58 -29.70
N VAL A 117 -18.17 0.13 -30.71
CA VAL A 117 -17.32 1.31 -30.46
C VAL A 117 -18.14 2.45 -29.86
N ARG A 118 -19.34 2.72 -30.38
CA ARG A 118 -20.24 3.74 -29.83
C ARG A 118 -20.71 3.38 -28.43
N VAL A 119 -21.10 2.13 -28.21
CA VAL A 119 -21.51 1.64 -26.89
C VAL A 119 -20.35 1.73 -25.89
N CYS A 120 -19.14 1.31 -26.26
CA CYS A 120 -17.95 1.45 -25.41
C CYS A 120 -17.60 2.91 -25.12
N THR A 121 -17.70 3.82 -26.10
CA THR A 121 -17.46 5.25 -25.87
C THR A 121 -18.52 5.90 -24.97
N CYS A 122 -19.79 5.49 -25.09
CA CYS A 122 -20.86 5.98 -24.22
C CYS A 122 -20.71 5.45 -22.79
N LEU A 123 -20.31 4.18 -22.63
CA LEU A 123 -20.01 3.60 -21.32
C LEU A 123 -18.80 4.29 -20.68
N LEU A 124 -17.72 4.52 -21.43
CA LEU A 124 -16.56 5.27 -20.94
C LEU A 124 -16.96 6.69 -20.53
N ALA A 125 -17.73 7.40 -21.35
CA ALA A 125 -18.22 8.73 -21.02
C ALA A 125 -19.11 8.73 -19.77
N ALA A 126 -19.96 7.72 -19.60
CA ALA A 126 -20.81 7.55 -18.41
C ALA A 126 -19.97 7.28 -17.16
N ILE A 127 -18.95 6.42 -17.25
CA ILE A 127 -18.01 6.14 -16.14
C ILE A 127 -17.24 7.41 -15.77
N LEU A 128 -16.74 8.15 -16.76
CA LEU A 128 -16.04 9.42 -16.53
C LEU A 128 -16.96 10.46 -15.89
N ALA A 129 -18.19 10.60 -16.38
CA ALA A 129 -19.19 11.49 -15.78
C ALA A 129 -19.49 11.09 -14.33
N LEU A 130 -19.68 9.79 -14.05
CA LEU A 130 -19.88 9.28 -12.70
C LEU A 130 -18.66 9.56 -11.80
N ALA A 131 -17.44 9.35 -12.30
CA ALA A 131 -16.21 9.63 -11.56
C ALA A 131 -16.09 11.13 -11.22
N VAL A 132 -16.44 12.03 -12.15
CA VAL A 132 -16.47 13.48 -11.90
C VAL A 132 -17.52 13.84 -10.86
N LEU A 133 -18.71 13.24 -10.92
CA LEU A 133 -19.76 13.46 -9.91
C LEU A 133 -19.32 12.99 -8.52
N LEU A 134 -18.70 11.81 -8.43
CA LEU A 134 -18.16 11.29 -7.17
C LEU A 134 -17.03 12.17 -6.62
N ALA A 135 -16.13 12.63 -7.49
CA ALA A 135 -15.06 13.54 -7.11
C ALA A 135 -15.61 14.89 -6.61
N ALA A 136 -16.62 15.44 -7.29
CA ALA A 136 -17.30 16.67 -6.86
C ALA A 136 -18.00 16.47 -5.50
N ALA A 137 -18.73 15.37 -5.31
CA ALA A 137 -19.37 15.04 -4.04
C ALA A 137 -18.35 14.87 -2.90
N ALA A 138 -17.24 14.18 -3.16
CA ALA A 138 -16.13 14.05 -2.21
C ALA A 138 -15.49 15.40 -1.88
N GLY A 139 -15.31 16.27 -2.87
CA GLY A 139 -14.82 17.65 -2.69
C GLY A 139 -15.74 18.49 -1.83
N VAL A 140 -17.05 18.47 -2.08
CA VAL A 140 -18.05 19.16 -1.25
C VAL A 140 -18.03 18.62 0.18
N MET A 141 -18.01 17.29 0.36
CA MET A 141 -17.90 16.65 1.67
C MET A 141 -16.65 17.11 2.42
N TYR A 142 -15.50 17.17 1.74
CA TYR A 142 -14.25 17.66 2.31
C TYR A 142 -14.35 19.12 2.77
N LEU A 143 -14.98 19.99 1.98
CA LEU A 143 -15.18 21.41 2.32
C LEU A 143 -16.18 21.61 3.48
N VAL A 144 -17.14 20.71 3.64
CA VAL A 144 -18.18 20.75 4.68
C VAL A 144 -17.70 20.17 6.02
N VAL A 145 -16.87 19.12 5.97
CA VAL A 145 -16.33 18.44 7.16
C VAL A 145 -15.06 19.15 7.65
N ARG A 146 -14.24 19.67 6.73
CA ARG A 146 -12.94 20.31 6.99
C ARG A 146 -12.11 19.50 8.01
N PRO A 147 -11.66 18.29 7.62
CA PRO A 147 -10.93 17.41 8.51
C PRO A 147 -9.67 18.12 9.03
N ARG A 148 -9.60 18.29 10.35
CA ARG A 148 -8.45 18.82 11.09
C ARG A 148 -7.81 17.70 11.89
N ARG A 149 -6.48 17.71 12.01
CA ARG A 149 -5.78 16.77 12.89
C ARG A 149 -6.12 17.06 14.36
N PRO A 150 -6.36 16.04 15.19
CA PRO A 150 -6.34 16.21 16.64
C PRO A 150 -4.98 16.73 17.11
N SER A 151 -4.98 17.56 18.14
CA SER A 151 -3.76 18.03 18.78
C SER A 151 -3.55 17.31 20.10
N TYR A 152 -2.28 17.07 20.45
CA TYR A 152 -1.89 16.36 21.66
C TYR A 152 -0.84 17.17 22.40
N ALA A 153 -0.99 17.27 23.72
CA ALA A 153 -0.01 17.90 24.59
C ALA A 153 0.24 17.00 25.80
N VAL A 154 1.52 16.77 26.11
CA VAL A 154 1.92 16.09 27.35
C VAL A 154 1.92 17.15 28.45
N GLN A 155 1.03 17.02 29.43
CA GLN A 155 0.92 17.96 30.55
C GLN A 155 1.92 17.64 31.67
N ALA A 156 2.08 16.36 31.96
CA ALA A 156 2.95 15.88 33.03
C ALA A 156 3.49 14.50 32.65
N LEU A 157 4.71 14.21 33.09
CA LEU A 157 5.34 12.90 32.94
C LEU A 157 5.92 12.49 34.28
N ALA A 158 5.33 11.48 34.92
CA ALA A 158 5.87 10.92 36.15
C ALA A 158 6.84 9.79 35.80
N VAL A 159 8.08 9.91 36.25
CA VAL A 159 9.13 8.89 36.07
C VAL A 159 9.40 8.19 37.39
N SER A 160 9.42 6.86 37.36
CA SER A 160 9.64 6.02 38.54
C SER A 160 10.63 4.90 38.23
N GLY A 161 11.25 4.31 39.25
CA GLY A 161 12.14 3.15 39.10
C GLY A 161 13.51 3.44 38.47
N LEU A 162 13.84 4.71 38.24
CA LEU A 162 15.16 5.19 37.74
C LEU A 162 15.93 6.01 38.78
N ALA A 163 15.42 6.12 40.00
CA ALA A 163 16.08 6.85 41.08
C ALA A 163 17.47 6.25 41.35
N GLY A 164 18.50 7.10 41.37
CA GLY A 164 19.87 6.67 41.63
C GLY A 164 20.57 5.98 40.45
N VAL A 165 20.04 6.06 39.22
CA VAL A 165 20.69 5.49 38.02
C VAL A 165 22.13 5.97 37.86
N GLY A 166 22.41 7.22 38.21
CA GLY A 166 23.75 7.82 38.17
C GLY A 166 24.70 7.42 39.30
N ASN A 167 24.26 6.64 40.28
CA ASN A 167 25.11 6.25 41.40
C ASN A 167 25.99 5.05 41.00
N ALA A 168 27.25 5.33 40.64
CA ALA A 168 28.22 4.34 40.16
C ALA A 168 28.60 3.27 41.21
N SER A 169 28.31 3.51 42.49
CA SER A 169 28.62 2.59 43.61
C SER A 169 27.54 1.54 43.88
N ALA A 170 26.37 1.65 43.24
CA ALA A 170 25.35 0.62 43.33
C ALA A 170 25.71 -0.55 42.39
N ALA A 171 25.62 -1.79 42.91
CA ALA A 171 25.74 -3.06 42.19
C ALA A 171 25.01 -3.05 40.82
N PRO A 172 25.23 -4.02 39.91
CA PRO A 172 24.47 -4.12 38.66
C PRO A 172 22.97 -4.32 38.93
N ALA A 173 22.29 -3.22 39.21
CA ALA A 173 20.91 -3.16 39.60
C ALA A 173 20.08 -3.25 38.33
N ALA A 174 19.19 -4.22 38.30
CA ALA A 174 18.12 -4.22 37.34
C ALA A 174 17.12 -3.14 37.75
N PHE A 175 16.81 -2.23 36.84
CA PHE A 175 15.86 -1.15 37.04
C PHE A 175 14.50 -1.56 36.48
N SER A 176 13.43 -1.08 37.12
CA SER A 176 12.07 -1.28 36.67
C SER A 176 11.43 0.08 36.40
N PRO A 177 11.81 0.73 35.28
CA PRO A 177 11.36 2.08 34.99
C PRO A 177 9.85 2.12 34.75
N GLY A 178 9.17 3.13 35.26
CA GLY A 178 7.75 3.36 35.02
C GLY A 178 7.51 4.79 34.56
N PHE A 179 6.72 4.93 33.50
CA PHE A 179 6.37 6.21 32.90
C PHE A 179 4.85 6.36 32.86
N ASP A 180 4.35 7.35 33.58
CA ASP A 180 2.94 7.73 33.57
C ASP A 180 2.82 9.13 32.94
N ALA A 181 2.41 9.16 31.67
CA ALA A 181 2.26 10.38 30.90
C ALA A 181 0.80 10.87 30.94
N THR A 182 0.58 12.07 31.47
CA THR A 182 -0.72 12.74 31.40
C THR A 182 -0.83 13.48 30.08
N VAL A 183 -1.66 12.97 29.18
CA VAL A 183 -1.83 13.49 27.82
C VAL A 183 -3.19 14.17 27.70
N ARG A 184 -3.16 15.40 27.18
CA ARG A 184 -4.35 16.11 26.73
C ARG A 184 -4.50 15.92 25.24
N ALA A 185 -5.58 15.26 24.83
CA ALA A 185 -6.00 15.19 23.44
C ALA A 185 -7.12 16.20 23.20
N ASP A 186 -7.00 17.00 22.15
CA ASP A 186 -8.04 17.93 21.70
C ASP A 186 -8.44 17.60 20.26
N ASN A 187 -9.72 17.29 20.07
CA ASN A 187 -10.32 17.06 18.77
C ASN A 187 -11.04 18.34 18.29
N PRO A 188 -10.43 19.14 17.40
CA PRO A 188 -11.04 20.37 16.89
C PRO A 188 -12.17 20.10 15.88
N ASN A 189 -12.40 18.85 15.47
CA ASN A 189 -13.39 18.53 14.43
C ASN A 189 -14.82 18.62 14.97
N GLY A 190 -15.68 19.36 14.27
CA GLY A 190 -17.10 19.49 14.64
C GLY A 190 -17.99 18.33 14.20
N LYS A 191 -17.51 17.44 13.32
CA LYS A 191 -18.32 16.36 12.70
C LYS A 191 -17.62 15.00 12.69
N ILE A 192 -16.38 14.93 13.19
CA ILE A 192 -15.58 13.71 13.22
C ILE A 192 -15.29 13.37 14.67
N GLY A 193 -15.70 12.18 15.11
CA GLY A 193 -15.21 11.55 16.33
C GLY A 193 -14.03 10.63 16.03
N VAL A 194 -13.21 10.35 17.04
CA VAL A 194 -12.00 9.54 16.93
C VAL A 194 -12.05 8.43 17.97
N HIS A 195 -12.00 7.18 17.50
CA HIS A 195 -11.87 6.00 18.36
C HIS A 195 -10.42 5.54 18.36
N TYR A 196 -9.85 5.43 19.56
CA TYR A 196 -8.51 4.88 19.76
C TYR A 196 -8.64 3.44 20.27
N GLU A 197 -8.10 2.49 19.50
CA GLU A 197 -8.17 1.07 19.87
C GLU A 197 -6.96 0.69 20.74
N GLY A 198 -7.13 0.74 22.06
CA GLY A 198 -6.04 0.45 22.99
C GLY A 198 -5.50 -0.97 22.94
N GLY A 199 -6.36 -1.98 22.73
CA GLY A 199 -5.96 -3.40 22.77
C GLY A 199 -4.99 -3.85 21.67
N ARG A 200 -4.82 -3.05 20.59
CA ARG A 200 -3.85 -3.29 19.51
C ARG A 200 -2.83 -2.16 19.38
N SER A 201 -2.73 -1.33 20.40
CA SER A 201 -1.79 -0.23 20.43
C SER A 201 -0.49 -0.63 21.10
N HIS A 202 0.58 0.09 20.75
CA HIS A 202 1.90 -0.11 21.31
C HIS A 202 2.50 1.24 21.66
N VAL A 203 3.05 1.35 22.86
CA VAL A 203 3.81 2.52 23.33
C VAL A 203 5.13 1.98 23.84
N SER A 204 6.24 2.44 23.26
CA SER A 204 7.58 2.12 23.74
C SER A 204 8.34 3.39 24.09
N VAL A 205 9.02 3.36 25.23
CA VAL A 205 9.89 4.43 25.71
C VAL A 205 11.31 3.90 25.68
N SER A 206 12.23 4.66 25.07
CA SER A 206 13.64 4.34 24.99
C SER A 206 14.51 5.55 25.32
N TYR A 207 15.77 5.29 25.64
CA TYR A 207 16.79 6.31 25.87
C TYR A 207 18.05 5.90 25.13
N ASP A 208 18.52 6.75 24.20
CA ASP A 208 19.71 6.49 23.37
C ASP A 208 19.65 5.10 22.70
N GLY A 209 18.46 4.73 22.19
CA GLY A 209 18.19 3.44 21.57
C GLY A 209 18.01 2.25 22.52
N VAL A 210 18.17 2.42 23.83
CA VAL A 210 17.92 1.36 24.83
C VAL A 210 16.45 1.36 25.23
N PRO A 211 15.70 0.25 25.02
CA PRO A 211 14.31 0.16 25.44
C PRO A 211 14.20 0.19 26.96
N LEU A 212 13.40 1.12 27.48
CA LEU A 212 13.17 1.30 28.90
C LEU A 212 11.87 0.66 29.34
N ALA A 213 10.78 0.94 28.62
CA ALA A 213 9.45 0.55 29.05
C ALA A 213 8.52 0.38 27.86
N ASP A 214 7.60 -0.57 27.99
CA ASP A 214 6.54 -0.81 27.01
C ASP A 214 5.17 -0.66 27.66
N GLY A 215 4.18 -0.35 26.84
CA GLY A 215 2.83 -0.08 27.30
C GLY A 215 1.82 -0.10 26.16
N ALA A 216 0.58 0.19 26.54
CA ALA A 216 -0.53 0.30 25.61
C ALA A 216 -1.20 1.66 25.77
N TRP A 217 -1.67 2.21 24.66
CA TRP A 217 -2.51 3.39 24.65
C TRP A 217 -3.89 3.06 25.23
N PRO A 218 -4.50 3.94 26.03
CA PRO A 218 -5.83 3.69 26.56
C PRO A 218 -6.88 3.68 25.45
N ALA A 219 -7.80 2.71 25.51
CA ALA A 219 -8.95 2.69 24.62
C ALA A 219 -9.91 3.81 25.02
N LEU A 220 -10.17 4.73 24.11
CA LEU A 220 -11.03 5.88 24.36
C LEU A 220 -11.75 6.34 23.10
N TYR A 221 -12.93 6.91 23.29
CA TYR A 221 -13.66 7.61 22.24
C TYR A 221 -13.62 9.11 22.50
N GLN A 222 -13.17 9.85 21.52
CA GLN A 222 -13.18 11.31 21.52
C GLN A 222 -14.22 11.80 20.53
N GLY A 223 -15.34 12.29 21.06
CA GLY A 223 -16.40 12.89 20.26
C GLY A 223 -15.96 14.16 19.51
N PRO A 224 -16.81 14.71 18.62
CA PRO A 224 -16.55 15.99 17.97
C PRO A 224 -16.38 17.13 18.98
N ARG A 225 -15.42 18.04 18.77
CA ARG A 225 -15.09 19.19 19.64
C ARG A 225 -14.91 18.80 21.11
N ASN A 226 -14.29 17.66 21.35
CA ASN A 226 -14.08 17.14 22.69
C ASN A 226 -12.60 17.19 23.06
N VAL A 227 -12.34 17.59 24.29
CA VAL A 227 -11.01 17.53 24.91
C VAL A 227 -11.03 16.45 25.99
N THR A 228 -10.12 15.48 25.86
CA THR A 228 -9.96 14.41 26.82
C THR A 228 -8.56 14.46 27.43
N VAL A 229 -8.49 14.23 28.74
CA VAL A 229 -7.23 14.06 29.46
C VAL A 229 -7.19 12.65 30.00
N PHE A 230 -6.12 11.93 29.72
CA PHE A 230 -5.93 10.54 30.15
C PHE A 230 -4.46 10.28 30.48
N VAL A 231 -4.23 9.19 31.20
CA VAL A 231 -2.88 8.75 31.55
C VAL A 231 -2.50 7.57 30.67
N ALA A 232 -1.45 7.73 29.87
CA ALA A 232 -0.80 6.65 29.15
C ALA A 232 0.33 6.09 30.02
N LYS A 233 0.35 4.77 30.22
CA LYS A 233 1.29 4.10 31.11
C LYS A 233 2.20 3.17 30.33
N ALA A 234 3.49 3.26 30.59
CA ALA A 234 4.50 2.33 30.11
C ALA A 234 5.35 1.85 31.29
N LYS A 235 5.67 0.56 31.33
CA LYS A 235 6.48 -0.04 32.38
C LYS A 235 7.54 -0.94 31.79
N GLY A 236 8.74 -0.87 32.36
CA GLY A 236 9.82 -1.80 32.14
C GLY A 236 10.10 -2.60 33.41
N SER A 237 10.66 -3.79 33.22
CA SER A 237 11.08 -4.64 34.32
C SER A 237 12.41 -5.29 33.98
N GLY A 238 13.35 -5.27 34.91
CA GLY A 238 14.59 -6.02 34.74
C GLY A 238 15.62 -5.36 33.81
N ILE A 239 15.49 -4.06 33.51
CA ILE A 239 16.33 -3.37 32.54
C ILE A 239 17.72 -3.11 33.16
N ARG A 240 18.78 -3.53 32.46
CA ARG A 240 20.16 -3.30 32.87
C ARG A 240 20.80 -2.28 31.95
N PHE A 241 21.32 -1.21 32.53
CA PHE A 241 22.03 -0.17 31.79
C PHE A 241 23.53 -0.40 31.81
N SER A 242 24.18 -0.14 30.68
CA SER A 242 25.65 -0.04 30.65
C SER A 242 26.11 1.17 31.47
N GLN A 243 27.35 1.14 31.93
CA GLN A 243 27.93 2.27 32.68
C GLN A 243 27.89 3.59 31.88
N GLY A 244 28.05 3.50 30.55
CA GLY A 244 27.94 4.66 29.65
C GLY A 244 26.55 5.30 29.67
N VAL A 245 25.49 4.50 29.50
CA VAL A 245 24.10 5.01 29.52
C VAL A 245 23.74 5.59 30.89
N ARG A 246 24.17 4.94 31.99
CA ARG A 246 23.98 5.46 33.35
C ARG A 246 24.66 6.82 33.54
N GLY A 247 25.89 6.96 33.04
CA GLY A 247 26.65 8.21 33.08
C GLY A 247 25.98 9.32 32.27
N GLN A 248 25.47 8.99 31.08
CA GLN A 248 24.75 9.94 30.24
C GLN A 248 23.44 10.41 30.89
N MET A 249 22.61 9.50 31.40
CA MET A 249 21.37 9.85 32.11
C MET A 249 21.66 10.75 33.32
N ALA A 250 22.71 10.43 34.09
CA ALA A 250 23.12 11.24 35.23
C ALA A 250 23.60 12.65 34.81
N ALA A 251 24.34 12.75 33.70
CA ALA A 251 24.78 14.02 33.15
C ALA A 251 23.58 14.85 32.63
N ALA A 252 22.64 14.20 31.94
CA ALA A 252 21.42 14.83 31.44
C ALA A 252 20.51 15.33 32.57
N GLU A 253 20.41 14.57 33.67
CA GLU A 253 19.66 14.99 34.86
C GLU A 253 20.32 16.20 35.55
N ARG A 254 21.65 16.25 35.62
CA ARG A 254 22.39 17.44 36.10
C ARG A 254 22.15 18.68 35.24
N LEU A 255 22.01 18.49 33.93
CA LEU A 255 21.65 19.54 32.97
C LEU A 255 20.14 19.86 32.99
N ARG A 256 19.35 19.18 33.81
CA ARG A 256 17.88 19.29 33.89
C ARG A 256 17.18 19.08 32.55
N SER A 257 17.68 18.17 31.74
CA SER A 257 17.12 17.85 30.44
C SER A 257 17.47 16.42 30.06
N VAL A 258 16.65 15.47 30.52
CA VAL A 258 16.76 14.05 30.18
C VAL A 258 15.82 13.71 29.03
N PRO A 259 16.32 13.50 27.80
CA PRO A 259 15.49 13.18 26.64
C PRO A 259 15.09 11.71 26.65
N PHE A 260 13.82 11.44 26.36
CA PHE A 260 13.28 10.11 26.12
C PHE A 260 12.65 10.06 24.74
N ASP A 261 12.92 9.00 24.00
CA ASP A 261 12.28 8.71 22.73
C ASP A 261 11.06 7.82 22.96
N VAL A 262 9.90 8.30 22.54
CA VAL A 262 8.60 7.66 22.71
C VAL A 262 8.03 7.35 21.35
N ASP A 263 7.93 6.07 21.03
CA ASP A 263 7.28 5.56 19.83
C ASP A 263 5.87 5.08 20.21
N VAL A 264 4.87 5.62 19.52
CA VAL A 264 3.46 5.32 19.75
C VAL A 264 2.86 4.81 18.44
N GLU A 265 2.20 3.66 18.49
CA GLU A 265 1.39 3.13 17.40
C GLU A 265 -0.02 2.84 17.93
N VAL A 266 -1.03 3.54 17.39
CA VAL A 266 -2.43 3.34 17.78
C VAL A 266 -3.28 3.16 16.54
N PRO A 267 -4.05 2.07 16.44
CA PRO A 267 -5.09 1.96 15.42
C PRO A 267 -6.24 2.91 15.75
N VAL A 268 -6.55 3.79 14.80
CA VAL A 268 -7.56 4.84 14.95
C VAL A 268 -8.70 4.63 13.96
N ARG A 269 -9.95 4.76 14.42
CA ARG A 269 -11.12 4.82 13.54
C ARG A 269 -11.76 6.19 13.62
N LEU A 270 -12.08 6.76 12.46
CA LEU A 270 -12.85 7.99 12.38
C LEU A 270 -14.34 7.64 12.37
N GLN A 271 -15.12 8.43 13.09
CA GLN A 271 -16.57 8.32 13.10
C GLN A 271 -17.17 9.61 12.52
N LEU A 272 -17.84 9.48 11.38
CA LEU A 272 -18.56 10.57 10.72
C LEU A 272 -20.05 10.30 10.89
N GLY A 273 -20.69 10.98 11.84
CA GLY A 273 -22.08 10.71 12.22
C GLY A 273 -22.25 9.26 12.71
N GLY A 274 -23.10 8.48 12.03
CA GLY A 274 -23.34 7.07 12.34
C GLY A 274 -22.34 6.09 11.71
N VAL A 275 -21.52 6.54 10.75
CA VAL A 275 -20.61 5.67 9.99
C VAL A 275 -19.23 5.68 10.62
N ARG A 276 -18.64 4.50 10.83
CA ARG A 276 -17.25 4.34 11.28
C ARG A 276 -16.38 3.88 10.13
N THR A 277 -15.20 4.46 10.00
CA THR A 277 -14.20 4.04 9.00
C THR A 277 -13.51 2.74 9.42
N TRP A 278 -12.70 2.20 8.51
CA TRP A 278 -11.72 1.17 8.86
C TRP A 278 -10.67 1.74 9.83
N ALA A 279 -9.99 0.85 10.56
CA ALA A 279 -8.91 1.22 11.45
C ALA A 279 -7.65 1.57 10.63
N VAL A 280 -7.10 2.75 10.86
CA VAL A 280 -5.86 3.22 10.26
C VAL A 280 -4.81 3.33 11.36
N PRO A 281 -3.62 2.72 11.21
CA PRO A 281 -2.55 2.87 12.19
C PRO A 281 -1.99 4.29 12.12
N ALA A 282 -2.11 5.00 13.24
CA ALA A 282 -1.42 6.27 13.48
C ALA A 282 -0.12 5.98 14.23
N ARG A 283 1.00 6.47 13.70
CA ARG A 283 2.32 6.33 14.32
C ARG A 283 2.80 7.71 14.73
N ALA A 284 3.27 7.86 15.97
CA ALA A 284 3.90 9.07 16.44
C ALA A 284 5.28 8.74 17.00
N ARG A 285 6.28 9.53 16.62
CA ARG A 285 7.61 9.50 17.21
C ARG A 285 7.83 10.80 17.94
N CYS A 286 8.02 10.72 19.25
CA CYS A 286 8.18 11.88 20.09
C CYS A 286 9.50 11.84 20.82
N THR A 287 10.17 12.98 20.92
CA THR A 287 11.29 13.18 21.84
C THR A 287 10.80 14.10 22.94
N VAL A 288 10.79 13.59 24.17
CA VAL A 288 10.28 14.30 25.35
C VAL A 288 11.40 14.41 26.36
N ALA A 289 11.77 15.65 26.72
CA ALA A 289 12.76 15.91 27.74
C ALA A 289 12.11 16.28 29.06
N VAL A 290 12.60 15.71 30.16
CA VAL A 290 12.18 16.05 31.53
C VAL A 290 13.32 16.64 32.34
N ASP A 291 12.98 17.41 33.37
CA ASP A 291 13.95 18.06 34.25
C ASP A 291 14.68 17.08 35.18
N ARG A 292 14.02 16.00 35.62
CA ARG A 292 14.57 15.02 36.56
C ARG A 292 13.89 13.66 36.47
N LEU A 293 14.50 12.65 37.05
CA LEU A 293 14.00 11.27 37.05
C LEU A 293 13.14 10.98 38.30
N ALA A 294 12.04 11.72 38.43
CA ALA A 294 11.14 11.63 39.58
C ALA A 294 9.66 11.67 39.18
N ALA A 295 8.78 11.35 40.13
CA ALA A 295 7.34 11.35 39.91
C ALA A 295 6.77 12.76 39.66
N ASP A 296 7.42 13.80 40.18
CA ASP A 296 7.05 15.21 40.02
C ASP A 296 7.86 15.92 38.92
N ALA A 297 8.39 15.14 37.97
CA ALA A 297 9.15 15.67 36.85
C ALA A 297 8.29 16.58 35.95
N LYS A 298 8.91 17.64 35.46
CA LYS A 298 8.34 18.62 34.56
C LYS A 298 8.86 18.36 33.15
N VAL A 299 7.96 18.45 32.17
CA VAL A 299 8.33 18.37 30.76
C VAL A 299 8.98 19.68 30.35
N VAL A 300 10.25 19.62 29.96
CA VAL A 300 11.05 20.77 29.53
C VAL A 300 10.83 21.05 28.05
N SER A 301 10.81 20.00 27.24
CA SER A 301 10.51 20.11 25.81
C SER A 301 9.84 18.85 25.30
N SER A 302 8.96 19.01 24.32
CA SER A 302 8.33 17.89 23.63
C SER A 302 8.20 18.19 22.14
N SER A 303 8.75 17.33 21.30
CA SER A 303 8.58 17.38 19.85
C SER A 303 8.06 16.04 19.35
N CYS A 304 7.03 16.06 18.50
CA CYS A 304 6.40 14.84 17.97
C CYS A 304 6.23 14.92 16.45
N ASP A 305 6.66 13.88 15.74
CA ASP A 305 6.36 13.65 14.32
C ASP A 305 5.27 12.58 14.21
N VAL A 306 4.12 12.94 13.64
CA VAL A 306 2.96 12.05 13.51
C VAL A 306 2.77 11.66 12.05
N LYS A 307 2.86 10.36 11.77
CA LYS A 307 2.68 9.77 10.45
C LYS A 307 1.44 8.88 10.43
N VAL A 308 0.59 9.11 9.44
CA VAL A 308 -0.59 8.28 9.18
C VAL A 308 -0.46 7.72 7.77
N ARG A 309 -0.43 6.39 7.61
CA ARG A 309 -0.08 5.73 6.34
C ARG A 309 -1.01 6.04 5.14
N PHE A 310 -2.15 6.71 5.36
CA PHE A 310 -3.14 6.98 4.32
C PHE A 310 -3.81 8.34 4.37
N LEU A 311 -3.54 9.15 5.39
CA LEU A 311 -4.22 10.43 5.60
C LEU A 311 -3.16 11.52 5.67
N SER A 312 -2.89 12.19 4.54
CA SER A 312 -2.14 13.44 4.58
C SER A 312 -3.06 14.52 5.15
N TRP A 313 -2.95 14.79 6.45
CA TRP A 313 -3.62 15.93 7.05
C TRP A 313 -2.79 17.18 6.75
N ARG A 314 -3.42 18.24 6.22
CA ARG A 314 -2.74 19.52 5.98
C ARG A 314 -2.56 20.24 7.32
N ASN A 315 -1.36 20.79 7.53
CA ASN A 315 -0.89 21.39 8.79
C ASN A 315 -1.79 22.50 9.34
#